data_AF-A0AAW9TJ84-F1
#
_entry.id   AF-A0AAW9TJ84-F1
#
_cell.length_a   1.000
_cell.length_b   1.000
_cell.length_c   1.000
_cell.angle_alpha   90.00
_cell.angle_beta   90.00
_cell.angle_gamma   90.00
#
_symmetry.space_group_name_H-M   'P 1'
#
loop_
_entity.id
_entity.type
_entity.pdbx_description
1 polymer ?
#
loop_
_entity_poly.entity_id
_entity_poly.type
_entity_poly.pdbx_seq_one_letter_code
_entity_poly.pdbx_strand_id
1 'polypeptide(L)'
;GAMANAALCAYPEIFTGGAIIAGLPFAAATTVPEAFDRMRGHGIPDVESLRSRLSGASPHAGPWPTISVWHGTNDRTVAEANAKAIIAQWSGVHGVPSNPSSVETVDGHKRLAWRDRSGRDAIELYLIEGMGHGTPLKVASGYGHTAPYMLDVGISSTLHIARSWGLTPLSRRQPEKAGSVKPAPPHQAAHRSQWDRRADIQAVIERALRSAGLMR
;
A
#
# COMPACT_ATOMS: atom_id res chain seq x y z
N GLY A 1 -0.70 3.18 4.86
CA GLY A 1 -1.84 3.82 4.16
C GLY A 1 -2.74 4.67 5.04
N ALA A 2 -3.32 4.12 6.12
CA ALA A 2 -4.41 4.78 6.86
C ALA A 2 -4.13 6.22 7.34
N MET A 3 -2.95 6.46 7.92
CA MET A 3 -2.56 7.80 8.38
C MET A 3 -2.42 8.80 7.21
N ALA A 4 -1.89 8.36 6.07
CA ALA A 4 -1.81 9.22 4.87
C ALA A 4 -3.21 9.63 4.40
N ASN A 5 -4.16 8.69 4.36
CA ASN A 5 -5.55 9.00 4.03
C ASN A 5 -6.17 9.98 5.04
N ALA A 6 -5.90 9.79 6.34
CA ALA A 6 -6.40 10.70 7.37
C ALA A 6 -5.85 12.13 7.22
N ALA A 7 -4.56 12.27 6.94
CA ALA A 7 -3.95 13.58 6.68
C ALA A 7 -4.54 14.26 5.44
N LEU A 8 -4.77 13.50 4.36
CA LEU A 8 -5.37 14.02 3.13
C LEU A 8 -6.82 14.51 3.34
N CYS A 9 -7.60 13.83 4.19
CA CYS A 9 -8.97 14.26 4.51
C CYS A 9 -9.01 15.46 5.48
N ALA A 10 -8.14 15.47 6.48
CA ALA A 10 -8.14 16.48 7.54
C ALA A 10 -7.48 17.80 7.14
N TYR A 11 -6.48 17.75 6.25
CA TYR A 11 -5.71 18.91 5.79
C TYR A 11 -5.58 18.97 4.25
N PRO A 12 -6.69 18.86 3.50
CA PRO A 12 -6.65 18.77 2.03
C PRO A 12 -6.05 20.02 1.36
N GLU A 13 -6.06 21.17 2.01
CA GLU A 13 -5.50 22.44 1.53
C GLU A 13 -3.96 22.44 1.44
N ILE A 14 -3.30 21.53 2.16
CA ILE A 14 -1.83 21.43 2.20
C ILE A 14 -1.29 20.53 1.08
N PHE A 15 -2.13 19.64 0.54
CA PHE A 15 -1.70 18.60 -0.39
C PHE A 15 -2.29 18.82 -1.79
N THR A 16 -1.45 18.73 -2.83
CA THR A 16 -1.93 18.62 -4.22
C THR A 16 -2.38 17.20 -4.56
N GLY A 17 -1.79 16.20 -3.89
CA GLY A 17 -2.14 14.80 -4.02
C GLY A 17 -1.47 13.93 -2.96
N GLY A 18 -1.91 12.68 -2.85
CA GLY A 18 -1.36 11.74 -1.88
C GLY A 18 -1.55 10.27 -2.26
N ALA A 19 -0.71 9.40 -1.73
CA ALA A 19 -0.72 7.98 -2.03
C ALA A 19 -1.06 7.13 -0.81
N ILE A 20 -1.95 6.17 -0.99
CA ILE A 20 -2.49 5.31 0.05
C ILE A 20 -2.16 3.86 -0.30
N ILE A 21 -1.07 3.36 0.29
CA ILE A 21 -0.61 1.99 0.11
C ILE A 21 -1.13 1.13 1.27
N ALA A 22 -1.83 0.04 0.93
CA ALA A 22 -2.44 -0.92 1.86
C ALA A 22 -3.16 -0.24 3.04
N GLY A 23 -4.05 0.71 2.71
CA GLY A 23 -4.69 1.62 3.66
C GLY A 23 -6.11 1.25 4.08
N LEU A 24 -6.68 2.13 4.90
CA LEU A 24 -8.08 2.08 5.36
C LEU A 24 -8.79 3.38 4.95
N PRO A 25 -10.12 3.37 4.78
CA PRO A 25 -10.89 4.61 4.64
C PRO A 25 -10.76 5.48 5.90
N PHE A 26 -10.76 6.80 5.69
CA PHE A 26 -10.71 7.77 6.77
C PHE A 26 -11.92 7.60 7.70
N ALA A 27 -11.64 7.68 9.00
CA ALA A 27 -12.63 7.52 10.07
C ALA A 27 -13.46 6.23 9.95
N ALA A 28 -12.94 5.14 9.37
CA ALA A 28 -13.65 3.86 9.30
C ALA A 28 -13.75 3.11 10.64
N ALA A 29 -12.92 3.50 11.62
CA ALA A 29 -12.87 2.96 12.97
C ALA A 29 -12.50 4.08 13.97
N THR A 30 -13.05 4.03 15.17
CA THR A 30 -12.73 4.93 16.30
C THR A 30 -12.09 4.18 17.47
N THR A 31 -12.06 2.85 17.42
CA THR A 31 -11.45 2.00 18.44
C THR A 31 -10.49 0.97 17.81
N VAL A 32 -9.61 0.41 18.64
CA VAL A 32 -8.66 -0.63 18.20
C VAL A 32 -9.38 -1.91 17.71
N PRO A 33 -10.40 -2.45 18.41
CA PRO A 33 -11.15 -3.61 17.90
C PRO A 33 -11.80 -3.34 16.55
N GLU A 34 -12.44 -2.18 16.38
CA GLU A 34 -13.00 -1.79 15.08
C GLU A 34 -11.93 -1.71 14.00
N ALA A 35 -10.76 -1.14 14.31
CA ALA A 35 -9.67 -1.05 13.33
C ALA A 35 -9.27 -2.44 12.84
N PHE A 36 -9.16 -3.42 13.74
CA PHE A 36 -8.88 -4.81 13.40
C PHE A 36 -10.00 -5.47 12.57
N ASP A 37 -11.26 -5.13 12.81
CA ASP A 37 -12.38 -5.59 11.97
C ASP A 37 -12.32 -4.97 10.57
N ARG A 38 -12.11 -3.65 10.48
CA ARG A 38 -11.99 -2.95 9.19
C ARG A 38 -10.81 -3.48 8.38
N MET A 39 -9.67 -3.74 9.02
CA MET A 39 -8.51 -4.37 8.37
C MET A 39 -8.89 -5.70 7.72
N ARG A 40 -9.73 -6.52 8.35
CA ARG A 40 -10.22 -7.79 7.77
C ARG A 40 -11.34 -7.62 6.74
N GLY A 41 -11.74 -6.38 6.46
CA GLY A 41 -12.83 -6.05 5.54
C GLY A 41 -14.22 -6.15 6.19
N HIS A 42 -14.30 -6.30 7.51
CA HIS A 42 -15.56 -6.45 8.23
C HIS A 42 -16.10 -5.09 8.68
N GLY A 43 -17.42 -4.92 8.54
CA GLY A 43 -18.13 -3.74 9.02
C GLY A 43 -17.71 -2.42 8.35
N ILE A 44 -17.10 -2.46 7.17
CA ILE A 44 -16.76 -1.25 6.40
C ILE A 44 -18.04 -0.39 6.27
N PRO A 45 -18.01 0.92 6.63
CA PRO A 45 -19.16 1.79 6.49
C PRO A 45 -19.68 1.85 5.05
N ASP A 46 -20.97 2.09 4.89
CA ASP A 46 -21.57 2.28 3.57
C ASP A 46 -21.02 3.53 2.85
N VAL A 47 -21.28 3.62 1.55
CA VAL A 47 -20.73 4.67 0.68
C VAL A 47 -21.15 6.08 1.12
N GLU A 48 -22.38 6.26 1.59
CA GLU A 48 -22.88 7.57 2.03
C GLU A 48 -22.16 8.00 3.31
N SER A 49 -22.07 7.09 4.29
CA SER A 49 -21.29 7.28 5.51
C SER A 49 -19.83 7.61 5.21
N LEU A 50 -19.19 6.88 4.28
CA LEU A 50 -17.80 7.11 3.90
C LEU A 50 -17.57 8.50 3.31
N ARG A 51 -18.45 8.93 2.40
CA ARG A 51 -18.39 10.26 1.77
C ARG A 51 -18.65 11.37 2.78
N SER A 52 -19.68 11.21 3.61
CA SER A 52 -20.03 12.16 4.67
C SER A 52 -18.85 12.39 5.63
N ARG A 53 -18.19 11.30 6.06
CA ARG A 53 -17.00 11.38 6.93
C ARG A 53 -15.85 12.15 6.30
N LEU A 54 -15.60 11.99 5.00
CA LEU A 54 -14.56 12.76 4.30
C LEU A 54 -14.98 14.23 4.16
N SER A 55 -16.20 14.51 3.69
CA SER A 55 -16.66 15.90 3.53
C SER A 55 -16.76 16.67 4.85
N GLY A 56 -16.97 15.97 5.97
CA GLY A 56 -16.99 16.55 7.31
C GLY A 56 -15.62 16.63 7.99
N ALA A 57 -14.55 16.16 7.34
CA ALA A 57 -13.20 16.12 7.93
C ALA A 57 -12.54 17.51 8.02
N SER A 58 -12.93 18.43 7.13
CA SER A 58 -12.43 19.81 7.08
C SER A 58 -13.49 20.72 6.41
N PRO A 59 -13.44 22.05 6.61
CA PRO A 59 -14.32 22.99 5.91
C PRO A 59 -13.91 23.23 4.44
N HIS A 60 -13.00 22.42 3.88
CA HIS A 60 -12.46 22.63 2.54
C HIS A 60 -13.51 22.44 1.45
N ALA A 61 -13.63 23.43 0.57
CA ALA A 61 -14.56 23.38 -0.57
C ALA A 61 -13.90 22.90 -1.87
N GLY A 62 -12.59 22.64 -1.84
CA GLY A 62 -11.79 22.26 -3.00
C GLY A 62 -10.84 23.37 -3.49
N PRO A 63 -9.98 23.07 -4.48
CA PRO A 63 -9.82 21.77 -5.13
C PRO A 63 -9.28 20.70 -4.18
N TRP A 64 -9.79 19.47 -4.28
CA TRP A 64 -9.36 18.35 -3.44
C TRP A 64 -8.07 17.72 -3.99
N PRO A 65 -7.18 17.20 -3.11
CA PRO A 65 -5.99 16.48 -3.53
C PRO A 65 -6.35 15.25 -4.37
N THR A 66 -5.60 14.98 -5.44
CA THR A 66 -5.75 13.71 -6.18
C THR A 66 -5.21 12.55 -5.36
N ILE A 67 -5.83 11.38 -5.43
CA ILE A 67 -5.37 10.21 -4.65
C ILE A 67 -4.92 9.03 -5.52
N SER A 68 -3.86 8.36 -5.06
CA SER A 68 -3.30 7.16 -5.67
C SER A 68 -3.35 5.99 -4.69
N VAL A 69 -4.20 5.00 -4.94
CA VAL A 69 -4.41 3.85 -4.05
C VAL A 69 -3.65 2.64 -4.59
N TRP A 70 -2.91 1.94 -3.73
CA TRP A 70 -2.13 0.77 -4.11
C TRP A 70 -2.44 -0.38 -3.16
N HIS A 71 -2.86 -1.52 -3.70
CA HIS A 71 -3.29 -2.65 -2.88
C HIS A 71 -2.95 -3.99 -3.52
N GLY A 72 -2.45 -4.94 -2.72
CA GLY A 72 -2.20 -6.31 -3.19
C GLY A 72 -3.48 -7.14 -3.20
N THR A 73 -3.69 -7.94 -4.25
CA THR A 73 -4.93 -8.76 -4.38
C THR A 73 -4.98 -9.94 -3.41
N ASN A 74 -3.86 -10.30 -2.76
CA ASN A 74 -3.77 -11.35 -1.75
C ASN A 74 -3.33 -10.80 -0.38
N ASP A 75 -3.60 -9.52 -0.10
CA ASP A 75 -3.34 -8.92 1.21
C ASP A 75 -4.25 -9.53 2.29
N ARG A 76 -3.64 -10.27 3.22
CA ARG A 76 -4.30 -10.94 4.36
C ARG A 76 -4.25 -10.11 5.65
N THR A 77 -3.56 -8.98 5.65
CA THR A 77 -3.48 -8.06 6.79
C THR A 77 -4.53 -6.97 6.65
N VAL A 78 -4.63 -6.36 5.46
CA VAL A 78 -5.65 -5.37 5.11
C VAL A 78 -6.35 -5.83 3.85
N ALA A 79 -7.60 -6.28 3.96
CA ALA A 79 -8.35 -6.83 2.84
C ALA A 79 -8.53 -5.80 1.70
N GLU A 80 -8.48 -6.28 0.44
CA GLU A 80 -8.67 -5.48 -0.78
C GLU A 80 -9.98 -4.65 -0.76
N ALA A 81 -11.00 -5.12 -0.04
CA ALA A 81 -12.25 -4.38 0.15
C ALA A 81 -12.03 -2.95 0.66
N ASN A 82 -10.96 -2.70 1.43
CA ASN A 82 -10.60 -1.37 1.90
C ASN A 82 -10.14 -0.44 0.78
N ALA A 83 -9.45 -0.95 -0.25
CA ALA A 83 -9.09 -0.15 -1.42
C ALA A 83 -10.36 0.36 -2.12
N LYS A 84 -11.34 -0.52 -2.36
CA LYS A 84 -12.64 -0.15 -2.97
C LYS A 84 -13.39 0.87 -2.11
N ALA A 85 -13.35 0.71 -0.80
CA ALA A 85 -13.97 1.66 0.14
C ALA A 85 -13.29 3.03 0.13
N ILE A 86 -11.95 3.10 0.00
CA ILE A 86 -11.23 4.37 -0.18
C ILE A 86 -11.68 5.05 -1.49
N ILE A 87 -11.77 4.32 -2.60
CA ILE A 87 -12.27 4.89 -3.87
C ILE A 87 -13.68 5.47 -3.68
N ALA A 88 -14.58 4.73 -3.04
CA ALA A 88 -15.96 5.17 -2.79
C ALA A 88 -16.03 6.40 -1.88
N GLN A 89 -15.17 6.48 -0.87
CA GLN A 89 -15.05 7.62 0.04
C GLN A 89 -14.66 8.91 -0.70
N TRP A 90 -13.66 8.82 -1.58
CA TRP A 90 -13.14 9.96 -2.33
C TRP A 90 -13.97 10.35 -3.55
N SER A 91 -14.78 9.42 -4.09
CA SER A 91 -15.52 9.67 -5.33
C SER A 91 -16.49 10.85 -5.23
N GLY A 92 -17.05 11.09 -4.04
CA GLY A 92 -18.02 12.17 -3.80
C GLY A 92 -17.43 13.55 -4.00
N VAL A 93 -16.28 13.83 -3.35
CA VAL A 93 -15.63 15.16 -3.43
C VAL A 93 -15.01 15.47 -4.78
N HIS A 94 -14.61 14.44 -5.52
CA HIS A 94 -14.15 14.60 -6.90
C HIS A 94 -15.28 14.61 -7.93
N GLY A 95 -16.51 14.27 -7.53
CA GLY A 95 -17.67 14.19 -8.43
C GLY A 95 -17.46 13.20 -9.57
N VAL A 96 -16.78 12.08 -9.31
CA VAL A 96 -16.49 11.03 -10.30
C VAL A 96 -17.51 9.89 -10.21
N PRO A 97 -17.79 9.17 -11.32
CA PRO A 97 -18.72 8.06 -11.32
C PRO A 97 -18.24 6.87 -10.46
N SER A 98 -19.13 5.91 -10.20
CA SER A 98 -18.76 4.66 -9.50
C SER A 98 -17.80 3.80 -10.31
N ASN A 99 -17.99 3.73 -11.62
CA ASN A 99 -17.14 2.96 -12.52
C ASN A 99 -15.92 3.76 -12.98
N PRO A 100 -14.75 3.11 -13.16
CA PRO A 100 -13.55 3.78 -13.63
C PRO A 100 -13.75 4.32 -15.05
N SER A 101 -13.12 5.47 -15.34
CA SER A 101 -13.04 6.06 -16.68
C SER A 101 -12.09 5.29 -17.60
N SER A 102 -11.09 4.62 -17.03
CA SER A 102 -10.18 3.74 -17.78
C SER A 102 -9.66 2.60 -16.91
N VAL A 103 -9.39 1.47 -17.56
CA VAL A 103 -8.73 0.31 -16.97
C VAL A 103 -7.59 -0.08 -17.92
N GLU A 104 -6.39 -0.19 -17.38
CA GLU A 104 -5.19 -0.51 -18.15
C GLU A 104 -4.25 -1.42 -17.36
N THR A 105 -3.21 -1.90 -18.04
CA THR A 105 -2.15 -2.71 -17.43
C THR A 105 -0.85 -1.90 -17.40
N VAL A 106 -0.28 -1.74 -16.21
CA VAL A 106 0.99 -1.04 -15.97
C VAL A 106 1.94 -2.00 -15.28
N ASP A 107 3.10 -2.24 -15.89
CA ASP A 107 4.11 -3.20 -15.40
C ASP A 107 3.53 -4.58 -15.02
N GLY A 108 2.52 -5.04 -15.76
CA GLY A 108 1.85 -6.34 -15.52
C GLY A 108 0.70 -6.32 -14.50
N HIS A 109 0.41 -5.16 -13.88
CA HIS A 109 -0.66 -5.02 -12.88
C HIS A 109 -1.78 -4.12 -13.38
N LYS A 110 -2.98 -4.28 -12.80
CA LYS A 110 -4.16 -3.51 -13.22
C LYS A 110 -4.13 -2.11 -12.61
N ARG A 111 -4.26 -1.09 -13.43
CA ARG A 111 -4.52 0.30 -13.03
C ARG A 111 -5.93 0.71 -13.46
N LEU A 112 -6.70 1.25 -12.53
CA LEU A 112 -8.00 1.85 -12.76
C LEU A 112 -7.89 3.34 -12.47
N ALA A 113 -8.52 4.19 -13.29
CA ALA A 113 -8.52 5.63 -13.06
C ALA A 113 -9.92 6.23 -13.24
N TRP A 114 -10.22 7.23 -12.42
CA TRP A 114 -11.44 8.02 -12.47
C TRP A 114 -11.08 9.46 -12.79
N ARG A 115 -11.61 9.98 -13.90
CA ARG A 115 -11.37 11.36 -14.35
C ARG A 115 -12.44 12.29 -13.82
N ASP A 116 -12.00 13.44 -13.29
CA ASP A 116 -12.91 14.53 -12.98
C ASP A 116 -13.39 15.25 -14.26
N ARG A 117 -14.29 16.23 -14.11
CA ARG A 117 -14.86 16.98 -15.24
C ARG A 117 -13.82 17.76 -16.06
N SER A 118 -12.62 18.01 -15.52
CA SER A 118 -11.52 18.65 -16.24
C SER A 118 -10.71 17.67 -17.09
N GLY A 119 -11.00 16.36 -17.00
CA GLY A 119 -10.28 15.30 -17.70
C GLY A 119 -9.02 14.82 -16.96
N ARG A 120 -8.75 15.34 -15.76
CA ARG A 120 -7.64 14.93 -14.91
C ARG A 120 -8.00 13.66 -14.15
N ASP A 121 -7.07 12.71 -14.07
CA ASP A 121 -7.18 11.53 -13.21
C ASP A 121 -7.20 11.99 -11.74
N ALA A 122 -8.38 12.04 -11.14
CA ALA A 122 -8.57 12.51 -9.77
C ALA A 122 -8.32 11.39 -8.75
N ILE A 123 -8.62 10.16 -9.13
CA ILE A 123 -8.41 8.96 -8.35
C ILE A 123 -7.78 7.91 -9.26
N GLU A 124 -6.73 7.24 -8.80
CA GLU A 124 -6.20 6.03 -9.41
C GLU A 124 -6.10 4.88 -8.40
N LEU A 125 -6.27 3.65 -8.87
CA LEU A 125 -6.13 2.43 -8.11
C LEU A 125 -5.22 1.44 -8.86
N TYR A 126 -4.14 1.03 -8.21
CA TYR A 126 -3.31 -0.08 -8.64
C TYR A 126 -3.65 -1.33 -7.83
N LEU A 127 -4.08 -2.37 -8.52
CA LEU A 127 -4.28 -3.71 -7.96
C LEU A 127 -3.10 -4.59 -8.34
N ILE A 128 -2.28 -4.92 -7.34
CA ILE A 128 -1.03 -5.64 -7.54
C ILE A 128 -1.30 -7.13 -7.40
N GLU A 129 -1.49 -7.78 -8.55
CA GLU A 129 -1.83 -9.20 -8.65
C GLU A 129 -0.89 -10.10 -7.84
N GLY A 130 -1.46 -10.99 -7.03
CA GLY A 130 -0.76 -11.96 -6.18
C GLY A 130 -0.03 -11.37 -4.96
N MET A 131 0.10 -10.04 -4.86
CA MET A 131 0.85 -9.39 -3.79
C MET A 131 0.09 -9.45 -2.45
N GLY A 132 0.83 -9.69 -1.36
CA GLY A 132 0.34 -9.60 0.02
C GLY A 132 0.41 -8.18 0.60
N HIS A 133 0.45 -8.06 1.93
CA HIS A 133 0.57 -6.76 2.60
C HIS A 133 1.95 -6.13 2.40
N GLY A 134 2.01 -4.90 1.90
CA GLY A 134 3.26 -4.15 1.83
C GLY A 134 3.29 -3.07 0.74
N THR A 135 4.50 -2.60 0.47
CA THR A 135 4.82 -1.61 -0.56
C THR A 135 5.39 -2.32 -1.79
N PRO A 136 4.83 -2.11 -2.99
CA PRO A 136 5.33 -2.74 -4.20
C PRO A 136 6.59 -2.02 -4.70
N LEU A 137 7.61 -2.81 -4.97
CA LEU A 137 8.90 -2.39 -5.48
C LEU A 137 9.19 -3.03 -6.84
N LYS A 138 10.11 -2.39 -7.55
CA LYS A 138 10.82 -2.96 -8.70
C LYS A 138 12.31 -2.73 -8.46
N VAL A 139 13.00 -3.66 -7.81
CA VAL A 139 14.42 -3.44 -7.40
C VAL A 139 15.30 -3.16 -8.62
N ALA A 140 14.99 -3.80 -9.76
CA ALA A 140 15.66 -3.56 -11.03
C ALA A 140 15.57 -2.11 -11.53
N SER A 141 14.64 -1.28 -11.05
CA SER A 141 14.60 0.14 -11.40
C SER A 141 15.66 0.98 -10.67
N GLY A 142 16.47 0.40 -9.79
CA GLY A 142 17.50 1.09 -9.01
C GLY A 142 16.97 1.90 -7.82
N TYR A 143 15.69 1.74 -7.47
CA TYR A 143 15.06 2.45 -6.36
C TYR A 143 14.49 1.45 -5.34
N GLY A 144 14.93 1.57 -4.09
CA GLY A 144 14.52 0.69 -3.00
C GLY A 144 15.24 -0.68 -2.98
N HIS A 145 15.01 -1.43 -1.92
CA HIS A 145 15.51 -2.80 -1.74
C HIS A 145 14.46 -3.63 -0.98
N THR A 146 14.48 -4.95 -1.17
CA THR A 146 13.55 -5.85 -0.46
C THR A 146 13.80 -5.84 1.04
N ALA A 147 12.73 -5.83 1.82
CA ALA A 147 12.71 -5.90 3.27
C ALA A 147 11.31 -6.40 3.72
N PRO A 148 11.06 -6.69 5.01
CA PRO A 148 9.71 -6.94 5.49
C PRO A 148 8.74 -5.86 5.01
N TYR A 149 7.65 -6.27 4.35
CA TYR A 149 6.64 -5.40 3.76
C TYR A 149 7.14 -4.46 2.63
N MET A 150 8.33 -4.70 2.09
CA MET A 150 8.89 -4.01 0.93
C MET A 150 9.14 -5.05 -0.16
N LEU A 151 8.16 -5.23 -1.05
CA LEU A 151 8.01 -6.44 -1.86
C LEU A 151 8.41 -6.17 -3.32
N ASP A 152 9.43 -6.86 -3.82
CA ASP A 152 9.77 -6.79 -5.24
C ASP A 152 8.77 -7.59 -6.06
N VAL A 153 7.86 -6.87 -6.73
CA VAL A 153 6.72 -7.43 -7.46
C VAL A 153 6.68 -6.92 -8.91
N GLY A 154 7.77 -6.31 -9.37
CA GLY A 154 7.90 -5.88 -10.77
C GLY A 154 7.35 -4.48 -11.07
N ILE A 155 6.77 -3.80 -10.08
CA ILE A 155 6.27 -2.42 -10.19
C ILE A 155 6.71 -1.59 -8.98
N SER A 156 7.28 -0.39 -9.23
CA SER A 156 7.67 0.54 -8.17
C SER A 156 6.56 1.54 -7.90
N SER A 157 5.83 1.42 -6.78
CA SER A 157 4.82 2.42 -6.41
C SER A 157 5.44 3.80 -6.31
N THR A 158 6.57 3.93 -5.62
CA THR A 158 7.24 5.21 -5.39
C THR A 158 7.57 5.93 -6.71
N LEU A 159 8.06 5.21 -7.72
CA LEU A 159 8.40 5.80 -9.00
C LEU A 159 7.16 6.23 -9.80
N HIS A 160 6.11 5.41 -9.81
CA HIS A 160 4.85 5.75 -10.48
C HIS A 160 4.14 6.93 -9.81
N ILE A 161 4.09 6.95 -8.48
CA ILE A 161 3.56 8.06 -7.68
C ILE A 161 4.35 9.35 -7.96
N ALA A 162 5.69 9.30 -7.92
CA ALA A 162 6.52 10.46 -8.19
C ALA A 162 6.32 10.98 -9.64
N ARG A 163 6.17 10.08 -10.61
CA ARG A 163 5.90 10.43 -12.01
C ARG A 163 4.52 11.08 -12.18
N SER A 164 3.48 10.52 -11.57
CA SER A 164 2.12 11.08 -11.68
C SER A 164 2.00 12.47 -11.07
N TRP A 165 2.81 12.77 -10.05
CA TRP A 165 2.91 14.12 -9.46
C TRP A 165 3.92 15.04 -10.15
N GLY A 166 4.57 14.60 -11.23
CA GLY A 166 5.58 15.41 -11.93
C GLY A 166 6.85 15.69 -11.10
N LEU A 167 7.12 14.90 -10.06
CA LEU A 167 8.27 15.04 -9.17
C LEU A 167 9.54 14.38 -9.73
N THR A 168 9.42 13.63 -10.82
CA THR A 168 10.59 13.12 -11.55
C THR A 168 10.92 14.05 -12.71
N PRO A 169 12.21 14.35 -12.94
CA PRO A 169 12.63 15.01 -14.18
C PRO A 169 12.04 14.27 -15.38
N LEU A 170 11.66 14.99 -16.44
CA LEU A 170 11.38 14.42 -17.76
C LEU A 170 12.68 13.85 -18.37
N SER A 171 13.31 12.90 -17.70
CA SER A 171 14.52 12.26 -18.18
C SER A 171 14.11 11.26 -19.26
N ARG A 172 14.36 11.68 -20.51
CA ARG A 172 14.46 10.87 -21.73
C ARG A 172 14.88 9.44 -21.33
N ARG A 173 14.03 8.45 -21.61
CA ARG A 173 14.26 7.02 -21.34
C ARG A 173 15.74 6.69 -21.54
N GLN A 174 16.47 6.48 -20.46
CA GLN A 174 17.80 5.89 -20.56
C GLN A 174 17.55 4.42 -20.92
N PRO A 175 18.11 3.88 -22.02
CA PRO A 175 17.94 2.47 -22.34
C PRO A 175 18.48 1.66 -21.15
N GLU A 176 17.69 0.69 -20.69
CA GLU A 176 18.11 -0.26 -19.66
C GLU A 176 19.45 -0.85 -20.10
N LYS A 177 20.52 -0.54 -19.37
CA LYS A 177 21.71 -1.38 -19.43
C LYS A 177 21.30 -2.68 -18.78
N ALA A 178 21.13 -3.72 -19.60
CA ALA A 178 21.10 -5.10 -19.15
C ALA A 178 22.41 -5.38 -18.41
N GLY A 179 22.40 -5.12 -17.10
CA GLY A 179 23.46 -5.55 -16.21
C GLY A 179 23.41 -7.05 -16.19
N SER A 180 24.44 -7.69 -16.75
CA SER A 180 24.67 -9.12 -16.61
C SER A 180 24.69 -9.46 -15.12
N VAL A 181 23.59 -10.03 -14.62
CA VAL A 181 23.55 -10.62 -13.29
C VAL A 181 24.49 -11.80 -13.33
N LYS A 182 25.66 -11.67 -12.69
CA LYS A 182 26.47 -12.84 -12.36
C LYS A 182 25.61 -13.72 -11.46
N PRO A 183 25.45 -15.03 -11.77
CA PRO A 183 24.72 -15.91 -10.89
C PRO A 183 25.39 -15.88 -9.51
N ALA A 184 24.61 -15.63 -8.47
CA ALA A 184 25.06 -15.77 -7.11
C ALA A 184 25.61 -17.21 -6.93
N PRO A 185 26.73 -17.39 -6.22
CA PRO A 185 27.19 -18.74 -5.91
C PRO A 185 26.07 -19.48 -5.17
N PRO A 186 25.90 -20.80 -5.40
CA PRO A 186 24.88 -21.55 -4.72
C PRO A 186 25.08 -21.38 -3.21
N HIS A 187 24.03 -20.92 -2.52
CA HIS A 187 23.95 -21.05 -1.07
C HIS A 187 24.17 -22.52 -0.75
N GLN A 188 25.35 -22.85 -0.23
CA GLN A 188 25.49 -24.07 0.55
C GLN A 188 24.58 -23.87 1.75
N ALA A 189 23.37 -24.45 1.67
CA ALA A 189 22.57 -24.69 2.83
C ALA A 189 23.43 -25.57 3.74
N ALA A 190 24.00 -24.96 4.78
CA ALA A 190 24.57 -25.73 5.87
C ALA A 190 23.42 -26.62 6.39
N HIS A 191 23.50 -27.92 6.08
CA HIS A 191 22.62 -28.93 6.63
C HIS A 191 22.86 -29.00 8.13
N ARG A 192 22.25 -28.08 8.89
CA ARG A 192 22.03 -28.29 10.32
C ARG A 192 20.84 -29.22 10.46
N SER A 193 21.12 -30.38 11.04
CA SER A 193 20.14 -31.41 11.30
C SER A 193 18.97 -30.83 12.10
N GLN A 194 17.78 -31.40 11.94
CA GLN A 194 16.60 -31.00 12.71
C GLN A 194 16.82 -31.13 14.23
N TRP A 195 17.81 -31.94 14.63
CA TRP A 195 18.27 -32.12 16.00
C TRP A 195 19.04 -30.90 16.52
N ASP A 196 19.96 -30.33 15.74
CA ASP A 196 20.74 -29.15 16.12
C ASP A 196 19.85 -27.92 16.35
N ARG A 197 18.78 -27.76 15.56
CA ARG A 197 17.82 -26.67 15.73
C ARG A 197 16.98 -26.80 17.01
N ARG A 198 16.63 -28.03 17.41
CA ARG A 198 15.86 -28.26 18.65
C ARG A 198 16.71 -28.00 19.90
N ALA A 199 17.97 -28.41 19.87
CA ALA A 199 18.92 -28.15 20.96
C ALA A 199 19.17 -26.64 21.16
N ASP A 200 19.29 -25.89 20.06
CA ASP A 200 19.53 -24.44 20.10
C ASP A 200 18.32 -23.67 20.63
N ILE A 201 17.10 -24.05 20.21
CA ILE A 201 15.85 -23.44 20.72
C ILE A 201 15.68 -23.74 22.21
N GLN A 202 15.96 -24.96 22.65
CA GLN A 202 15.84 -25.32 24.05
C GLN A 202 16.83 -24.55 24.93
N ALA A 203 18.08 -24.39 24.47
CA ALA A 203 19.08 -23.58 25.17
C ALA A 203 18.68 -22.10 25.28
N VAL A 204 18.05 -21.53 24.25
CA VAL A 204 17.54 -20.15 24.26
C VAL A 204 16.38 -19.99 25.26
N ILE A 205 15.46 -20.97 25.29
CA ILE A 205 14.32 -20.96 26.22
C ILE A 205 14.81 -21.09 27.68
N GLU A 206 15.73 -22.02 27.96
CA GLU A 206 16.27 -22.21 29.30
C GLU A 206 17.04 -20.98 29.78
N ARG A 207 17.78 -20.31 28.89
CA ARG A 207 18.48 -19.07 29.21
C ARG A 207 17.52 -17.93 29.53
N ALA A 208 16.42 -17.80 28.77
CA ALA A 208 15.37 -16.83 29.03
C ALA A 208 14.69 -17.11 30.39
N LEU A 209 14.37 -18.37 30.69
CA LEU A 209 13.70 -18.76 31.93
C LEU A 209 14.58 -18.59 33.17
N ARG A 210 15.90 -18.87 33.10
CA ARG A 210 16.84 -18.53 34.18
C ARG A 210 16.99 -17.03 34.37
N SER A 211 17.06 -16.26 33.29
CA SER A 211 17.15 -14.79 33.38
C SER A 211 15.91 -14.16 34.03
N ALA A 212 14.76 -14.82 33.88
CA ALA A 212 13.51 -14.42 34.51
C ALA A 212 13.33 -14.99 35.94
N GLY A 213 14.29 -15.76 36.47
CA GLY A 213 14.23 -16.38 37.80
C GLY A 213 13.21 -17.52 37.94
N LEU A 214 12.68 -18.02 36.82
CA LEU A 214 11.64 -19.06 36.77
C LEU A 214 12.23 -20.48 36.71
N MET A 215 13.54 -20.59 36.61
CA MET A 215 14.29 -21.83 36.58
C MET A 215 15.61 -21.60 37.34
N ARG A 216 15.99 -22.51 38.24
CA ARG A 216 17.28 -22.45 38.97
C ARG A 216 18.35 -23.21 38.19
#